data_AF-A0A2N2Q6J0-F1
#
_entry.id   AF-A0A2N2Q6J0-F1
#
_cell.length_a   1.000
_cell.length_b   1.000
_cell.length_c   1.000
_cell.angle_alpha   90.00
_cell.angle_beta   90.00
_cell.angle_gamma   90.00
#
_symmetry.space_group_name_H-M   'P 1'
#
loop_
_entity.id
_entity.type
_entity.pdbx_description
1 polymer ?
#
loop_
_entity_poly.entity_id
_entity_poly.type
_entity_poly.pdbx_seq_one_letter_code
_entity_poly.pdbx_strand_id
1 'polypeptide(L)'
;MTTAIKRLRQFMLAALNFAPAALGCLMLGGCMGAPIAQQLLSSVVMHGADNIMADAYEAQQREAMNNRVLHDAAPDEYWASFVSAGFEKITPVEEPLPVAEESTEKPALPATVMATIQTSPFVRVEVWNMLVGEEKLSVLERAYALGNVELPPREDWAELRVAIGAMPGKEDQPIVFLVPPGLGKLQSGQETIIELDQAGDLNIARYAAY
;
A
#
# COMPACT_ATOMS: atom_id res chain seq x y z
N MET A 1 3.00 -66.49 -35.65
CA MET A 1 4.17 -65.57 -35.75
C MET A 1 4.06 -64.58 -36.93
N THR A 2 2.87 -64.17 -37.38
CA THR A 2 2.70 -63.30 -38.56
C THR A 2 1.95 -61.99 -38.29
N THR A 3 1.45 -61.77 -37.07
CA THR A 3 0.66 -60.58 -36.70
C THR A 3 1.48 -59.46 -36.04
N ALA A 4 2.58 -59.78 -35.36
CA ALA A 4 3.43 -58.79 -34.68
C ALA A 4 4.24 -57.92 -35.67
N ILE A 5 4.72 -58.51 -36.77
CA ILE A 5 5.54 -57.81 -37.77
C ILE A 5 4.71 -56.80 -38.59
N LYS A 6 3.41 -57.07 -38.81
CA LYS A 6 2.50 -56.15 -39.52
C LYS A 6 2.22 -54.88 -38.70
N ARG A 7 2.05 -54.98 -37.38
CA ARG A 7 1.79 -53.81 -36.53
C ARG A 7 3.01 -52.90 -36.38
N LEU A 8 4.23 -53.45 -36.40
CA LEU A 8 5.46 -52.65 -36.33
C LEU A 8 5.71 -51.85 -37.62
N ARG A 9 5.39 -52.40 -38.80
CA ARG A 9 5.46 -51.67 -40.07
C ARG A 9 4.40 -50.57 -40.19
N GLN A 10 3.21 -50.77 -39.62
CA GLN A 10 2.11 -49.80 -39.70
C GLN A 10 2.32 -48.58 -38.77
N PHE A 11 3.00 -48.75 -37.64
CA PHE A 11 3.44 -47.63 -36.81
C PHE A 11 4.62 -46.85 -37.42
N MET A 12 5.56 -47.54 -38.08
CA MET A 12 6.73 -46.89 -38.69
C MET A 12 6.39 -46.08 -39.95
N LEU A 13 5.33 -46.45 -40.71
CA LEU A 13 4.85 -45.66 -41.85
C LEU A 13 3.95 -44.46 -41.46
N ALA A 14 3.33 -44.46 -40.28
CA ALA A 14 2.49 -43.35 -39.83
C ALA A 14 3.30 -42.19 -39.22
N ALA A 15 4.50 -42.47 -38.69
CA ALA A 15 5.38 -41.45 -38.11
C ALA A 15 6.23 -40.69 -39.16
N LEU A 16 6.33 -41.18 -40.39
CA LEU A 16 7.18 -40.57 -41.42
C LEU A 16 6.45 -39.55 -42.33
N ASN A 17 5.12 -39.43 -42.23
CA ASN A 17 4.31 -38.57 -43.10
C ASN A 17 3.65 -37.38 -42.39
N PHE A 18 3.92 -37.14 -41.10
CA PHE A 18 3.37 -36.00 -40.35
C PHE A 18 4.37 -34.85 -40.11
N ALA A 19 5.60 -34.98 -40.61
CA ALA A 19 6.66 -33.99 -40.42
C ALA A 19 6.71 -32.81 -41.42
N PRO A 20 6.16 -32.85 -42.67
CA PRO A 20 6.34 -31.71 -43.58
C PRO A 20 5.23 -30.64 -43.49
N ALA A 21 4.11 -30.88 -42.80
CA ALA A 21 2.97 -29.95 -42.82
C ALA A 21 3.02 -28.83 -41.77
N ALA A 22 3.81 -28.96 -40.70
CA ALA A 22 3.94 -27.93 -39.66
C ALA A 22 5.05 -26.89 -39.97
N LEU A 23 5.92 -27.17 -40.94
CA LEU A 23 7.04 -26.28 -41.31
C LEU A 23 6.67 -25.31 -42.46
N GLY A 24 5.61 -25.59 -43.23
CA GLY A 24 5.18 -24.76 -44.37
C GLY A 24 4.39 -23.50 -43.99
N CYS A 25 3.61 -23.55 -42.90
CA CYS A 25 2.75 -22.42 -42.51
C CYS A 25 3.50 -21.25 -41.83
N LEU A 26 4.77 -21.43 -41.43
CA LEU A 26 5.61 -20.38 -40.86
C LEU A 26 6.46 -19.63 -41.91
N MET A 27 6.48 -20.09 -43.16
CA MET A 27 7.37 -19.56 -44.21
C MET A 27 6.66 -18.69 -45.26
N LEU A 28 5.34 -18.48 -45.14
CA LEU A 28 4.56 -17.71 -46.12
C LEU A 28 3.68 -16.59 -45.50
N GLY A 29 3.87 -16.29 -44.22
CA GLY A 29 3.19 -15.19 -43.52
C GLY A 29 4.13 -14.02 -43.23
N GLY A 30 4.24 -13.09 -44.18
CA GLY A 30 4.44 -11.66 -43.92
C GLY A 30 5.66 -11.24 -43.10
N CYS A 31 6.80 -11.12 -43.77
CA CYS A 31 7.95 -10.35 -43.32
C CYS A 31 7.67 -8.83 -43.43
N MET A 32 6.99 -8.22 -42.45
CA MET A 32 7.07 -6.78 -42.12
C MET A 32 6.27 -6.52 -40.83
N GLY A 33 6.91 -6.68 -39.67
CA GLY A 33 6.25 -6.42 -38.38
C GLY A 33 6.93 -6.91 -37.10
N ALA A 34 8.11 -7.54 -37.16
CA ALA A 34 8.77 -8.08 -35.97
C ALA A 34 10.21 -7.59 -35.82
N PRO A 35 10.41 -6.45 -35.13
CA PRO A 35 11.59 -6.32 -34.28
C PRO A 35 11.27 -5.80 -32.87
N ILE A 36 10.01 -5.82 -32.41
CA ILE A 36 9.62 -5.30 -31.08
C ILE A 36 9.39 -6.42 -30.05
N ALA A 37 9.05 -7.64 -30.47
CA ALA A 37 8.74 -8.75 -29.55
C ALA A 37 9.99 -9.40 -28.89
N GLN A 38 11.19 -9.25 -29.47
CA GLN A 38 12.41 -9.83 -28.90
C GLN A 38 13.04 -8.99 -27.78
N GLN A 39 12.58 -7.76 -27.56
CA GLN A 39 13.14 -6.88 -26.52
C GLN A 39 12.44 -6.99 -25.15
N LEU A 40 11.28 -7.67 -25.07
CA LEU A 40 10.56 -7.91 -23.81
C LEU A 40 10.92 -9.23 -23.12
N LEU A 41 11.76 -10.07 -23.75
CA LEU A 41 12.16 -11.38 -23.20
C LEU A 41 13.48 -11.37 -22.42
N SER A 42 14.29 -10.30 -22.51
CA SER A 42 15.52 -10.16 -21.72
C SER A 42 15.32 -9.48 -20.35
N SER A 43 14.15 -8.92 -20.04
CA SER A 43 13.89 -8.21 -18.78
C SER A 43 13.24 -9.07 -17.68
N VAL A 44 12.80 -10.30 -17.98
CA VAL A 44 12.13 -11.19 -17.01
C VAL A 44 13.13 -12.14 -16.31
N VAL A 45 14.40 -12.18 -16.72
CA VAL A 45 15.38 -13.13 -16.20
C VAL A 45 16.14 -12.63 -14.95
N MET A 46 16.06 -11.35 -14.58
CA MET A 46 16.79 -10.84 -13.41
C MET A 46 16.00 -10.90 -12.09
N HIS A 47 14.66 -10.86 -12.11
CA HIS A 47 13.84 -10.93 -10.89
C HIS A 47 13.67 -12.34 -10.30
N GLY A 48 14.04 -13.39 -11.03
CA GLY A 48 13.97 -14.77 -10.52
C GLY A 48 15.12 -15.13 -9.55
N ALA A 49 16.25 -14.43 -9.64
CA ALA A 49 17.41 -14.68 -8.77
C ALA A 49 17.30 -13.94 -7.43
N ASP A 50 16.71 -12.74 -7.42
CA ASP A 50 16.56 -11.93 -6.19
C ASP A 50 15.59 -12.58 -5.18
N ASN A 51 14.52 -13.22 -5.66
CA ASN A 51 13.53 -13.87 -4.80
C ASN A 51 14.09 -15.10 -4.06
N ILE A 52 15.03 -15.85 -4.65
CA ILE A 52 15.61 -17.04 -4.02
C ILE A 52 16.62 -16.63 -2.93
N MET A 53 17.32 -15.51 -3.13
CA MET A 53 18.22 -14.96 -2.10
C MET A 53 17.43 -14.30 -0.96
N ALA A 54 16.32 -13.63 -1.25
CA ALA A 54 15.44 -13.06 -0.23
C ALA A 54 14.85 -14.14 0.69
N ASP A 55 14.36 -15.24 0.12
CA ASP A 55 13.77 -16.34 0.90
C ASP A 55 14.81 -17.06 1.77
N ALA A 56 16.01 -17.30 1.23
CA ALA A 56 17.11 -17.88 2.00
C ALA A 56 17.60 -16.96 3.13
N TYR A 57 17.65 -15.65 2.89
CA TYR A 57 18.02 -14.66 3.90
C TYR A 57 16.96 -14.52 5.00
N GLU A 58 15.68 -14.53 4.64
CA GLU A 58 14.57 -14.47 5.59
C GLU A 58 14.47 -15.74 6.45
N ALA A 59 14.71 -16.92 5.86
CA ALA A 59 14.80 -18.18 6.60
C ALA A 59 15.96 -18.17 7.61
N GLN A 60 17.15 -17.70 7.20
CA GLN A 60 18.30 -17.55 8.09
C GLN A 60 18.03 -16.54 9.23
N GLN A 61 17.33 -15.44 8.94
CA GLN A 61 17.00 -14.43 9.93
C GLN A 61 15.95 -14.92 10.94
N ARG A 62 14.98 -15.73 10.51
CA ARG A 62 14.03 -16.41 11.41
C ARG A 62 14.72 -17.42 12.32
N GLU A 63 15.65 -18.22 11.81
CA GLU A 63 16.45 -19.14 12.64
C GLU A 63 17.33 -18.39 13.64
N ALA A 64 17.91 -17.25 13.25
CA ALA A 64 18.72 -16.40 14.13
C ALA A 64 17.88 -15.66 15.19
N MET A 65 16.60 -15.39 14.95
CA MET A 65 15.66 -14.86 15.95
C MET A 65 15.20 -15.96 16.92
N ASN A 66 14.89 -17.15 16.40
CA ASN A 66 14.39 -18.28 17.18
C ASN A 66 15.45 -18.88 18.13
N ASN A 67 16.74 -18.75 17.81
CA ASN A 67 17.85 -19.20 18.65
C ASN A 67 18.45 -18.12 19.57
N ARG A 68 17.77 -16.99 19.78
CA ARG A 68 18.17 -16.05 20.82
C ARG A 68 17.78 -16.62 22.17
N VAL A 69 18.72 -17.27 22.84
CA VAL A 69 18.61 -17.56 24.27
C VAL A 69 18.48 -16.21 24.99
N LEU A 70 17.30 -15.94 25.52
CA LEU A 70 17.09 -14.77 26.38
C LEU A 70 17.96 -14.96 27.61
N HIS A 71 18.96 -14.10 27.77
CA HIS A 71 19.75 -14.10 28.97
C HIS A 71 18.89 -13.55 30.10
N ASP A 72 18.69 -14.36 31.15
CA ASP A 72 18.13 -13.92 32.43
C ASP A 72 19.15 -12.97 33.10
N ALA A 73 19.23 -11.75 32.58
CA ALA A 73 19.95 -10.68 33.22
C ALA A 73 19.14 -10.26 34.45
N ALA A 74 19.77 -10.33 35.63
CA ALA A 74 19.17 -9.80 36.85
C ALA A 74 18.77 -8.33 36.59
N PRO A 75 17.57 -7.90 37.02
CA PRO A 75 17.13 -6.52 36.86
C PRO A 75 18.19 -5.56 37.39
N ASP A 76 18.59 -4.61 36.56
CA ASP A 76 19.54 -3.56 36.95
C ASP A 76 18.98 -2.76 38.14
N GLU A 77 19.86 -2.32 39.03
CA GLU A 77 19.53 -1.56 40.25
C GLU A 77 18.78 -0.26 39.92
N TYR A 78 19.12 0.37 38.79
CA TYR A 78 18.41 1.54 38.25
C TYR A 78 17.00 1.21 37.76
N TRP A 79 16.76 0.00 37.25
CA TRP A 79 15.42 -0.44 36.85
C TRP A 79 14.52 -0.71 38.05
N ALA A 80 15.05 -1.33 39.10
CA ALA A 80 14.33 -1.57 40.34
C ALA A 80 13.90 -0.25 41.00
N SER A 81 14.80 0.74 41.05
CA SER A 81 14.50 2.07 41.59
C SER A 81 13.40 2.77 40.79
N PHE A 82 13.43 2.73 39.45
CA PHE A 82 12.39 3.32 38.60
C PHE A 82 11.01 2.70 38.84
N VAL A 83 10.91 1.37 38.93
CA VAL A 83 9.63 0.69 39.19
C VAL A 83 9.10 1.01 40.58
N SER A 84 9.99 1.15 41.56
CA SER A 84 9.61 1.47 42.95
C SER A 84 9.39 2.96 43.22
N ALA A 85 9.74 3.85 42.28
CA ALA A 85 9.86 5.28 42.53
C ALA A 85 8.54 5.98 42.88
N GLY A 86 7.38 5.37 42.63
CA GLY A 86 6.07 5.91 43.01
C GLY A 86 5.79 7.26 42.35
N PHE A 87 4.96 7.28 41.31
CA PHE A 87 4.66 8.54 40.62
C PHE A 87 3.75 9.42 41.47
N GLU A 88 4.28 10.53 42.00
CA GLU A 88 3.50 11.56 42.65
C GLU A 88 2.78 12.41 41.59
N LYS A 89 1.44 12.43 41.64
CA LYS A 89 0.62 13.20 40.72
C LYS A 89 0.77 14.69 41.03
N ILE A 90 1.59 15.39 40.25
CA ILE A 90 1.73 16.84 40.30
C ILE A 90 0.36 17.45 39.97
N THR A 91 -0.33 17.99 40.97
CA THR A 91 -1.52 18.81 40.74
C THR A 91 -1.05 20.19 40.27
N PRO A 92 -1.56 20.70 39.13
CA PRO A 92 -1.24 22.04 38.67
C PRO A 92 -1.53 23.06 39.77
N VAL A 93 -0.52 23.84 40.15
CA VAL A 93 -0.71 25.01 41.02
C VAL A 93 -1.33 26.09 40.15
N GLU A 94 -2.62 26.36 40.36
CA GLU A 94 -3.31 27.48 39.73
C GLU A 94 -2.82 28.77 40.38
N GLU A 95 -1.92 29.48 39.69
CA GLU A 95 -1.55 30.83 40.05
C GLU A 95 -2.73 31.76 39.72
N PRO A 96 -3.31 32.49 40.69
CA PRO A 96 -4.43 33.38 40.40
C PRO A 96 -3.94 34.54 39.54
N LEU A 97 -4.55 34.68 38.35
CA LEU A 97 -4.29 35.79 37.44
C LEU A 97 -4.49 37.13 38.17
N PRO A 98 -3.58 38.10 38.02
CA PRO A 98 -3.79 39.43 38.58
C PRO A 98 -5.04 40.05 37.97
N VAL A 99 -5.92 40.56 38.85
CA VAL A 99 -7.12 41.29 38.45
C VAL A 99 -6.67 42.47 37.60
N ALA A 100 -7.08 42.47 36.33
CA ALA A 100 -6.78 43.54 35.40
C ALA A 100 -7.51 44.82 35.85
N GLU A 101 -6.75 45.77 36.42
CA GLU A 101 -7.16 47.17 36.37
C GLU A 101 -6.97 47.66 34.93
N GLU A 102 -8.04 48.23 34.39
CA GLU A 102 -8.09 48.90 33.10
C GLU A 102 -6.96 49.93 32.99
N SER A 103 -6.24 49.96 31.86
CA SER A 103 -5.94 51.18 31.09
C SER A 103 -4.83 50.98 30.04
N THR A 104 -5.24 51.20 28.79
CA THR A 104 -4.52 51.99 27.78
C THR A 104 -3.30 51.36 27.06
N GLU A 105 -3.60 50.93 25.83
CA GLU A 105 -2.83 51.16 24.60
C GLU A 105 -1.36 50.69 24.59
N LYS A 106 -1.16 49.45 24.13
CA LYS A 106 0.11 48.94 23.61
C LYS A 106 -0.16 48.41 22.19
N PRO A 107 0.70 48.67 21.19
CA PRO A 107 0.37 48.42 19.79
C PRO A 107 0.10 46.93 19.56
N ALA A 108 -1.00 46.65 18.88
CA ALA A 108 -1.43 45.31 18.50
C ALA A 108 -0.34 44.62 17.66
N LEU A 109 0.39 43.70 18.30
CA LEU A 109 0.94 42.56 17.60
C LEU A 109 -0.25 41.75 17.08
N PRO A 110 -0.24 41.28 15.81
CA PRO A 110 -1.35 40.50 15.31
C PRO A 110 -1.48 39.28 16.20
N ALA A 111 -2.72 39.02 16.66
CA ALA A 111 -3.08 37.83 17.41
C ALA A 111 -2.38 36.65 16.75
N THR A 112 -1.38 36.09 17.45
CA THR A 112 -0.79 34.81 17.10
C THR A 112 -1.96 33.87 16.95
N VAL A 113 -2.23 33.54 15.69
CA VAL A 113 -3.26 32.62 15.25
C VAL A 113 -3.16 31.44 16.20
N MET A 114 -4.18 31.28 17.05
CA MET A 114 -4.35 30.05 17.80
C MET A 114 -4.44 28.98 16.72
N ALA A 115 -3.34 28.27 16.49
CA ALA A 115 -3.31 27.12 15.64
C ALA A 115 -4.21 26.10 16.34
N THR A 116 -5.49 26.11 15.99
CA THR A 116 -6.41 25.02 16.28
C THR A 116 -5.72 23.79 15.71
N ILE A 117 -5.17 22.96 16.57
CA ILE A 117 -4.60 21.68 16.19
C ILE A 117 -5.80 20.88 15.65
N GLN A 118 -5.94 20.85 14.33
CA GLN A 118 -6.94 20.05 13.66
C GLN A 118 -6.49 18.60 13.78
N THR A 119 -6.94 17.91 14.82
CA THR A 119 -6.69 16.47 14.96
C THR A 119 -7.70 15.72 14.11
N SER A 120 -7.31 15.38 12.89
CA SER A 120 -8.03 14.42 12.04
C SER A 120 -7.89 13.00 12.64
N PRO A 121 -8.99 12.25 12.82
CA PRO A 121 -8.90 10.91 13.38
C PRO A 121 -8.39 9.90 12.34
N PHE A 122 -7.47 9.03 12.76
CA PHE A 122 -7.00 7.90 11.98
C PHE A 122 -7.86 6.67 12.22
N VAL A 123 -8.31 6.04 11.14
CA VAL A 123 -9.25 4.92 11.18
C VAL A 123 -8.76 3.79 10.29
N ARG A 124 -8.89 2.55 10.78
CA ARG A 124 -8.60 1.33 10.01
C ARG A 124 -9.80 0.98 9.15
N VAL A 125 -9.57 0.81 7.85
CA VAL A 125 -10.58 0.56 6.84
C VAL A 125 -10.14 -0.58 5.93
N GLU A 126 -11.06 -1.49 5.65
CA GLU A 126 -10.86 -2.54 4.66
C GLU A 126 -11.18 -2.02 3.26
N VAL A 127 -10.27 -2.19 2.32
CA VAL A 127 -10.43 -1.79 0.93
C VAL A 127 -11.38 -2.77 0.25
N TRP A 128 -12.46 -2.28 -0.33
CA TRP A 128 -13.40 -3.11 -1.09
C TRP A 128 -13.13 -3.05 -2.58
N ASN A 129 -12.97 -1.85 -3.12
CA ASN A 129 -12.80 -1.65 -4.55
C ASN A 129 -11.94 -0.42 -4.85
N MET A 130 -11.32 -0.41 -6.03
CA MET A 130 -10.61 0.73 -6.58
C MET A 130 -11.49 1.42 -7.64
N LEU A 131 -11.68 2.73 -7.53
CA LEU A 131 -12.39 3.52 -8.53
C LEU A 131 -11.50 3.77 -9.75
N VAL A 132 -12.09 3.59 -10.93
CA VAL A 132 -11.41 3.74 -12.23
C VAL A 132 -12.28 4.56 -13.19
N GLY A 133 -11.64 5.15 -14.20
CA GLY A 133 -12.35 5.88 -15.26
C GLY A 133 -13.11 7.11 -14.77
N GLU A 134 -14.36 7.24 -15.22
CA GLU A 134 -15.22 8.41 -14.97
C GLU A 134 -15.64 8.55 -13.50
N GLU A 135 -15.89 7.46 -12.80
CA GLU A 135 -16.26 7.48 -11.38
C GLU A 135 -15.16 8.13 -10.54
N LYS A 136 -13.90 7.73 -10.80
CA LYS A 136 -12.73 8.33 -10.15
C LYS A 136 -12.67 9.84 -10.38
N LEU A 137 -12.84 10.27 -11.63
CA LEU A 137 -12.79 11.69 -11.99
C LEU A 137 -13.91 12.48 -11.29
N SER A 138 -15.13 11.94 -11.27
CA SER A 138 -16.28 12.60 -10.62
C SER A 138 -16.06 12.83 -9.11
N VAL A 139 -15.40 11.90 -8.43
CA VAL A 139 -15.06 12.02 -7.01
C VAL A 139 -13.98 13.10 -6.81
N LEU A 140 -12.92 13.08 -7.64
CA LEU A 140 -11.84 14.06 -7.56
C LEU A 140 -12.33 15.47 -7.88
N GLU A 141 -13.20 15.64 -8.88
CA GLU A 141 -13.81 16.92 -9.22
C GLU A 141 -14.68 17.47 -8.09
N ARG A 142 -15.47 16.60 -7.45
CA ARG A 142 -16.29 16.97 -6.31
C ARG A 142 -15.43 17.42 -5.13
N ALA A 143 -14.42 16.63 -4.79
CA ALA A 143 -13.51 16.95 -3.69
C ALA A 143 -12.69 18.22 -3.97
N TYR A 144 -12.30 18.47 -5.22
CA TYR A 144 -11.68 19.73 -5.64
C TYR A 144 -12.64 20.92 -5.51
N ALA A 145 -13.90 20.76 -5.91
CA ALA A 145 -14.93 21.80 -5.77
C ALA A 145 -15.22 22.16 -4.30
N LEU A 146 -15.07 21.19 -3.39
CA LEU A 146 -15.18 21.39 -1.95
C LEU A 146 -13.94 22.04 -1.33
N GLY A 147 -12.88 22.27 -2.10
CA GLY A 147 -11.66 22.92 -1.63
C GLY A 147 -10.78 22.04 -0.74
N ASN A 148 -10.81 20.72 -0.95
CA ASN A 148 -9.92 19.82 -0.22
C ASN A 148 -8.44 20.17 -0.54
N VAL A 149 -7.72 20.62 0.48
CA VAL A 149 -6.36 21.18 0.39
C VAL A 149 -5.32 20.09 0.06
N GLU A 150 -5.65 18.82 0.28
CA GLU A 150 -4.71 17.72 0.13
C GLU A 150 -4.69 17.10 -1.28
N LEU A 151 -5.56 17.59 -2.17
CA LEU A 151 -5.59 17.14 -3.57
C LEU A 151 -4.48 17.79 -4.39
N PRO A 152 -3.69 17.00 -5.14
CA PRO A 152 -2.71 17.55 -6.06
C PRO A 152 -3.40 18.21 -7.27
N PRO A 153 -2.65 19.00 -8.07
CA PRO A 153 -3.14 19.62 -9.29
C PRO A 153 -3.81 18.62 -10.24
N ARG A 154 -4.74 19.12 -11.07
CA ARG A 154 -5.53 18.28 -12.01
C ARG A 154 -4.69 17.47 -12.98
N GLU A 155 -3.48 17.94 -13.28
CA GLU A 155 -2.51 17.28 -14.15
C GLU A 155 -2.08 15.90 -13.61
N ASP A 156 -2.04 15.75 -12.28
CA ASP A 156 -1.54 14.55 -11.61
C ASP A 156 -2.64 13.51 -11.33
N TRP A 157 -3.90 13.83 -11.64
CA TRP A 157 -5.04 12.97 -11.33
C TRP A 157 -5.04 11.63 -12.08
N ALA A 158 -4.25 11.53 -13.15
CA ALA A 158 -4.08 10.29 -13.90
C ALA A 158 -3.42 9.19 -13.04
N GLU A 159 -2.40 9.55 -12.26
CA GLU A 159 -1.60 8.64 -11.44
C GLU A 159 -2.24 8.34 -10.08
N LEU A 160 -3.15 9.22 -9.65
CA LEU A 160 -3.91 9.03 -8.44
C LEU A 160 -4.86 7.84 -8.55
N ARG A 161 -4.93 7.11 -7.45
CA ARG A 161 -5.83 6.00 -7.26
C ARG A 161 -6.78 6.35 -6.13
N VAL A 162 -8.06 6.07 -6.34
CA VAL A 162 -9.12 6.29 -5.35
C VAL A 162 -9.72 4.94 -5.02
N ALA A 163 -9.98 4.70 -3.76
CA ALA A 163 -10.54 3.46 -3.25
C ALA A 163 -11.81 3.72 -2.47
N ILE A 164 -12.63 2.69 -2.38
CA ILE A 164 -13.79 2.62 -1.50
C ILE A 164 -13.53 1.49 -0.53
N GLY A 165 -13.82 1.73 0.74
CA GLY A 165 -13.75 0.73 1.79
C GLY A 165 -14.72 1.03 2.92
N ALA A 166 -14.77 0.18 3.93
CA ALA A 166 -15.53 0.46 5.14
C ALA A 166 -14.72 0.11 6.40
N MET A 167 -15.13 0.68 7.52
CA MET A 167 -14.63 0.26 8.82
C MET A 167 -15.15 -1.16 9.14
N PRO A 168 -14.33 -2.00 9.80
CA PRO A 168 -14.80 -3.30 10.26
C PRO A 168 -16.00 -3.12 11.21
N GLY A 169 -17.11 -3.80 10.92
CA GLY A 169 -18.36 -3.68 11.67
C GLY A 169 -19.24 -2.47 11.32
N LYS A 170 -18.87 -1.67 10.31
CA LYS A 170 -19.70 -0.57 9.76
C LYS A 170 -19.75 -0.64 8.23
N GLU A 171 -20.16 -1.78 7.70
CA GLU A 171 -20.29 -2.00 6.25
C GLU A 171 -21.33 -1.07 5.60
N ASP A 172 -22.32 -0.58 6.34
CA ASP A 172 -23.32 0.36 5.81
C ASP A 172 -22.77 1.78 5.52
N GLN A 173 -21.51 2.06 5.87
CA GLN A 173 -20.88 3.38 5.72
C GLN A 173 -19.63 3.27 4.85
N PRO A 174 -19.77 3.28 3.50
CA PRO A 174 -18.64 3.28 2.61
C PRO A 174 -17.89 4.61 2.71
N ILE A 175 -16.57 4.51 2.79
CA ILE A 175 -15.64 5.63 2.89
C ILE A 175 -14.82 5.65 1.61
N VAL A 176 -14.85 6.81 0.95
CA VAL A 176 -14.04 7.06 -0.24
C VAL A 176 -12.74 7.72 0.20
N PHE A 177 -11.61 7.18 -0.27
CA PHE A 177 -10.30 7.68 0.09
C PHE A 177 -9.30 7.62 -1.06
N LEU A 178 -8.38 8.59 -1.06
CA LEU A 178 -7.26 8.69 -1.96
C LEU A 178 -6.13 7.76 -1.49
N VAL A 179 -5.54 7.05 -2.44
CA VAL A 179 -4.39 6.16 -2.23
C VAL A 179 -3.16 6.83 -2.85
N PRO A 180 -2.25 7.39 -2.04
CA PRO A 180 -1.03 8.01 -2.54
C PRO A 180 -0.16 7.01 -3.32
N PRO A 181 0.61 7.47 -4.32
CA PRO A 181 1.51 6.59 -5.07
C PRO A 181 2.55 5.90 -4.17
N GLY A 182 2.97 6.56 -3.08
CA GLY A 182 3.94 6.02 -2.11
C GLY A 182 3.46 4.82 -1.28
N LEU A 183 2.14 4.58 -1.20
CA LEU A 183 1.56 3.50 -0.39
C LEU A 183 1.61 2.14 -1.11
N GLY A 184 2.05 2.09 -2.36
CA GLY A 184 2.11 0.86 -3.15
C GLY A 184 0.75 0.44 -3.71
N LYS A 185 0.58 -0.82 -4.10
CA LYS A 185 -0.66 -1.32 -4.69
C LYS A 185 -1.57 -1.91 -3.62
N LEU A 186 -2.59 -1.15 -3.22
CA LEU A 186 -3.68 -1.69 -2.41
C LEU A 186 -4.56 -2.64 -3.25
N GLN A 187 -4.90 -3.77 -2.65
CA GLN A 187 -5.82 -4.76 -3.21
C GLN A 187 -7.12 -4.79 -2.40
N SER A 188 -8.17 -5.32 -3.01
CA SER A 188 -9.41 -5.62 -2.29
C SER A 188 -9.15 -6.61 -1.15
N GLY A 189 -9.76 -6.38 0.01
CA GLY A 189 -9.58 -7.14 1.25
C GLY A 189 -8.37 -6.71 2.08
N GLN A 190 -7.56 -5.75 1.62
CA GLN A 190 -6.46 -5.23 2.43
C GLN A 190 -6.93 -4.14 3.38
N GLU A 191 -6.35 -4.10 4.57
CA GLU A 191 -6.61 -3.05 5.54
C GLU A 191 -5.64 -1.88 5.32
N THR A 192 -6.16 -0.66 5.47
CA THR A 192 -5.36 0.57 5.41
C THR A 192 -5.82 1.54 6.48
N ILE A 193 -4.90 2.36 6.97
CA ILE A 193 -5.21 3.44 7.90
C ILE A 193 -5.45 4.70 7.08
N ILE A 194 -6.68 5.20 7.18
CA ILE A 194 -7.12 6.44 6.56
C ILE A 194 -7.19 7.56 7.59
N GLU A 195 -6.87 8.76 7.14
CA GLU A 195 -7.12 10.00 7.85
C GLU A 195 -8.48 10.52 7.43
N LEU A 196 -9.39 10.69 8.39
CA LEU A 196 -10.72 11.23 8.10
C LEU A 196 -10.66 12.76 8.00
N ASP A 197 -11.07 13.28 6.85
CA ASP A 197 -11.22 14.71 6.63
C ASP A 197 -12.61 15.17 7.07
N GLN A 198 -12.68 16.34 7.71
CA GLN A 198 -13.95 16.95 8.14
C GLN A 198 -14.78 17.46 6.96
N ALA A 199 -14.17 17.64 5.77
CA ALA A 199 -14.86 18.02 4.54
C ALA A 199 -15.67 16.87 3.89
N GLY A 200 -15.61 15.66 4.46
CA GLY A 200 -16.64 14.63 4.31
C GLY A 200 -16.63 13.78 3.04
N ASP A 201 -15.97 14.20 1.96
CA ASP A 201 -16.13 13.53 0.65
C ASP A 201 -14.90 12.74 0.17
N LEU A 202 -13.69 13.11 0.58
CA LEU A 202 -12.48 12.40 0.19
C LEU A 202 -11.47 12.38 1.33
N ASN A 203 -11.18 11.17 1.81
CA ASN A 203 -10.22 10.92 2.88
C ASN A 203 -8.87 10.50 2.27
N ILE A 204 -7.80 10.41 3.06
CA ILE A 204 -6.48 10.00 2.56
C ILE A 204 -5.93 8.79 3.29
N ALA A 205 -5.50 7.77 2.55
CA ALA A 205 -4.72 6.67 3.11
C ALA A 205 -3.29 7.13 3.44
N ARG A 206 -2.89 7.02 4.71
CA ARG A 206 -1.54 7.40 5.16
C ARG A 206 -0.63 6.20 5.35
N TYR A 207 -1.18 5.09 5.84
CA TYR A 207 -0.41 3.90 6.18
C TYR A 207 -1.11 2.64 5.70
N ALA A 208 -0.34 1.69 5.17
CA ALA A 208 -0.81 0.32 5.01
C ALA A 208 -0.94 -0.33 6.39
N ALA A 209 -2.03 -1.06 6.63
CA ALA A 209 -2.19 -1.83 7.85
C ALA A 209 -1.75 -3.27 7.56
N TYR A 210 -0.56 -3.64 8.03
CA TYR A 210 -0.01 -5.00 7.98
C TYR A 210 -0.45 -5.81 9.19
#